data_AF-A0A9D4KT39-F1
#
_entry.id   AF-A0A9D4KT39-F1
#
_cell.length_a   1.000
_cell.length_b   1.000
_cell.length_c   1.000
_cell.angle_alpha   90.00
_cell.angle_beta   90.00
_cell.angle_gamma   90.00
#
_symmetry.space_group_name_H-M   'P 1'
#
loop_
_entity.id
_entity.type
_entity.pdbx_description
1 polymer ?
#
loop_
_entity_poly.entity_id
_entity_poly.type
_entity_poly.pdbx_seq_one_letter_code
_entity_poly.pdbx_strand_id
1 'polypeptide(L)'
;MLDGRLCMEHVPESVREKFEVNGNCVVKKTKKRFSSMPFDQAHEQNNEMVKGSGGAGGLTDHPTAFRKWLIAGPEQARIINEFEGLEMQKDPGHHHEETNNHQVKFQEKTSSLIAK
;
A
#
# COMPACT_ATOMS: atom_id res chain seq x y z
N MET A 1 21.90 16.79 -0.87
CA MET A 1 21.55 15.65 -1.74
C MET A 1 22.74 14.73 -1.79
N LEU A 2 22.76 13.70 -0.95
CA LEU A 2 23.77 12.64 -1.04
C LEU A 2 23.38 11.74 -2.20
N ASP A 3 24.35 11.44 -3.08
CA ASP A 3 24.21 10.56 -4.23
C ASP A 3 23.71 9.18 -3.78
N GLY A 4 22.44 8.86 -4.11
CA GLY A 4 21.78 7.59 -3.81
C GLY A 4 22.30 6.38 -4.60
N ARG A 5 23.50 6.46 -5.18
CA ARG A 5 24.28 5.28 -5.57
C ARG A 5 24.82 4.62 -4.31
N LEU A 6 24.00 3.83 -3.64
CA LEU A 6 24.53 2.74 -2.83
C LEU A 6 25.23 1.79 -3.82
N CYS A 7 26.52 2.00 -4.04
CA CYS A 7 27.37 1.07 -4.79
C CYS A 7 27.29 -0.27 -4.06
N MET A 8 26.61 -1.24 -4.68
CA MET A 8 26.50 -2.62 -4.19
C MET A 8 27.88 -3.33 -4.14
N GLU A 9 28.94 -2.63 -4.53
CA GLU A 9 30.35 -3.05 -4.53
C GLU A 9 30.89 -3.45 -3.16
N HIS A 10 30.31 -2.94 -2.06
CA HIS A 10 30.78 -3.21 -0.69
C HIS A 10 29.92 -4.22 0.08
N VAL A 11 28.91 -4.81 -0.57
CA VAL A 11 27.97 -5.74 0.05
C VAL A 11 28.41 -7.18 -0.27
N PRO A 12 28.29 -8.16 0.65
CA PRO A 12 28.68 -9.54 0.39
C PRO A 12 28.08 -10.09 -0.90
N GLU A 13 28.85 -10.89 -1.65
CA GLU A 13 28.49 -11.47 -2.94
C GLU A 13 27.11 -12.16 -2.93
N SER A 14 26.79 -12.86 -1.83
CA SER A 14 25.52 -13.55 -1.63
C SER A 14 24.31 -12.60 -1.51
N VAL A 15 24.52 -11.38 -1.02
CA VAL A 15 23.50 -10.33 -0.95
C VAL A 15 23.37 -9.63 -2.30
N ARG A 16 24.52 -9.36 -2.96
CA ARG A 16 24.56 -8.79 -4.31
C ARG A 16 23.85 -9.67 -5.32
N GLU A 17 24.08 -10.99 -5.30
CA GLU A 17 23.40 -11.95 -6.18
C GLU A 17 21.88 -11.94 -5.98
N LYS A 18 21.41 -11.90 -4.73
CA LYS A 18 19.96 -11.79 -4.43
C LYS A 18 19.35 -10.50 -4.99
N PHE A 19 20.06 -9.37 -4.92
CA PHE A 19 19.58 -8.07 -5.38
C PHE A 19 19.68 -7.89 -6.91
N GLU A 20 20.80 -8.27 -7.53
CA GLU A 20 21.07 -8.00 -8.94
C GLU A 20 20.62 -9.13 -9.87
N VAL A 21 20.82 -10.38 -9.47
CA VAL A 21 20.55 -11.57 -10.30
C VAL A 21 19.14 -12.06 -10.06
N ASN A 22 18.77 -12.26 -8.79
CA ASN A 22 17.43 -12.77 -8.45
C ASN A 22 16.37 -11.66 -8.46
N GLY A 23 16.79 -10.39 -8.42
CA GLY A 23 15.87 -9.25 -8.38
C GLY A 23 15.07 -9.16 -7.08
N ASN A 24 15.53 -9.81 -6.02
CA ASN A 24 14.85 -9.77 -4.73
C ASN A 24 15.01 -8.36 -4.16
N CYS A 25 13.91 -7.79 -3.68
CA CYS A 25 13.88 -6.48 -2.99
C CYS A 25 14.18 -5.25 -3.88
N VAL A 26 14.15 -5.40 -5.22
CA VAL A 26 14.34 -4.29 -6.16
C VAL A 26 13.22 -4.22 -7.20
N VAL A 27 12.87 -3.01 -7.62
CA VAL A 27 11.97 -2.72 -8.75
C VAL A 27 12.77 -2.14 -9.91
N LYS A 28 12.43 -2.53 -11.15
CA LYS A 28 13.01 -1.94 -12.36
C LYS A 28 12.10 -0.82 -12.87
N LYS A 29 12.53 0.43 -12.71
CA LYS A 29 11.75 1.61 -13.16
C LYS A 29 11.62 1.68 -14.69
N THR A 30 12.58 1.10 -15.42
CA THR A 30 12.59 1.06 -16.90
C THR A 30 13.20 -0.25 -17.39
N LYS A 31 13.12 -0.53 -18.70
CA LYS A 31 13.78 -1.70 -19.33
C LYS A 31 15.30 -1.55 -19.50
N LYS A 32 15.91 -0.43 -19.07
CA LYS A 32 17.36 -0.19 -19.19
C LYS A 32 18.15 -1.10 -18.24
N ARG A 33 19.41 -1.40 -18.56
CA ARG A 33 20.28 -2.29 -17.74
C ARG A 33 20.48 -1.78 -16.31
N PHE A 34 20.60 -0.47 -16.14
CA PHE A 34 20.80 0.18 -14.84
C PHE A 34 19.53 0.93 -14.42
N SER A 35 18.48 0.17 -14.09
CA SER A 35 17.18 0.71 -13.68
C SER A 35 16.60 0.07 -12.42
N SER A 36 17.31 -0.93 -11.87
CA SER A 36 16.95 -1.58 -10.62
C SER A 36 17.12 -0.59 -9.46
N MET A 37 16.11 -0.51 -8.62
CA MET A 37 16.02 0.39 -7.47
C MET A 37 15.50 -0.40 -6.28
N PRO A 38 16.09 -0.28 -5.08
CA PRO A 38 15.54 -0.89 -3.87
C PRO A 38 14.09 -0.46 -3.63
N PHE A 39 13.26 -1.34 -3.08
CA PHE A 39 11.84 -1.02 -2.82
C PHE A 39 11.66 0.22 -1.95
N ASP A 40 12.46 0.37 -0.89
CA ASP A 40 12.37 1.53 0.01
C ASP A 40 12.64 2.84 -0.74
N GLN A 41 13.67 2.86 -1.59
CA GLN A 41 14.01 4.02 -2.43
C GLN A 41 12.89 4.33 -3.44
N ALA A 42 12.29 3.31 -4.04
CA ALA A 42 11.19 3.49 -4.98
C ALA A 42 9.94 4.02 -4.27
N HIS A 43 9.67 3.54 -3.07
CA HIS A 43 8.57 4.00 -2.23
C HIS A 43 8.80 5.43 -1.74
N GLU A 44 10.02 5.80 -1.40
CA GLU A 44 10.39 7.17 -1.04
C GLU A 44 10.19 8.14 -2.22
N GLN A 45 10.67 7.79 -3.42
CA GLN A 45 10.43 8.59 -4.63
C GLN A 45 8.94 8.74 -4.96
N ASN A 46 8.16 7.67 -4.81
CA ASN A 46 6.72 7.73 -5.01
C ASN A 46 6.05 8.64 -3.96
N ASN A 47 6.45 8.52 -2.69
CA ASN A 47 5.91 9.39 -1.64
C ASN A 47 6.27 10.85 -1.87
N GLU A 48 7.50 11.15 -2.26
CA GLU A 48 7.93 12.52 -2.57
C GLU A 48 7.15 13.10 -3.76
N MET A 49 6.91 12.30 -4.81
CA MET A 49 6.13 12.73 -5.98
C MET A 49 4.69 13.14 -5.62
N VAL A 50 4.03 12.39 -4.73
CA VAL A 50 2.62 12.64 -4.37
C VAL A 50 2.49 13.62 -3.20
N LYS A 51 3.31 13.47 -2.15
CA LYS A 51 3.21 14.23 -0.90
C LYS A 51 4.11 15.48 -0.86
N GLY A 52 5.05 15.61 -1.79
CA GLY A 52 6.05 16.68 -1.79
C GLY A 52 7.16 16.47 -0.75
N SER A 53 8.04 17.46 -0.63
CA SER A 53 9.13 17.48 0.35
C SER A 53 8.59 17.51 1.78
N GLY A 54 9.15 16.69 2.68
CA GLY A 54 8.74 16.63 4.09
C GLY A 54 7.64 15.59 4.40
N GLY A 55 7.30 14.72 3.44
CA GLY A 55 6.42 13.58 3.68
C GLY A 55 5.01 13.98 4.10
N ALA A 56 4.49 13.37 5.17
CA ALA A 56 3.14 13.65 5.66
C ALA A 56 2.96 15.09 6.18
N GLY A 57 4.00 15.71 6.76
CA GLY A 57 3.95 17.11 7.19
C GLY A 57 3.92 18.09 6.01
N GLY A 58 4.73 17.81 4.99
CA GLY A 58 4.73 18.60 3.75
C GLY A 58 3.40 18.58 2.99
N LEU A 59 2.59 17.53 3.20
CA LEU A 59 1.28 17.40 2.57
C LEU A 59 0.27 18.43 3.06
N THR A 60 0.28 18.76 4.36
CA THR A 60 -0.63 19.73 4.96
C THR A 60 -0.16 21.17 4.78
N ASP A 61 1.15 21.36 4.66
CA ASP A 61 1.78 22.69 4.57
C ASP A 61 1.81 23.23 3.13
N HIS A 62 1.69 22.36 2.13
CA HIS A 62 1.69 22.74 0.72
C HIS A 62 0.34 22.44 0.03
N PRO A 63 -0.48 23.47 -0.26
CA PRO A 63 -1.77 23.32 -0.93
C PRO A 63 -1.70 22.55 -2.26
N THR A 64 -0.58 22.67 -2.99
CA THR A 64 -0.34 21.95 -4.24
C THR A 64 -0.09 20.45 -4.02
N ALA A 65 0.63 20.07 -2.97
CA ALA A 65 0.83 18.67 -2.61
C ALA A 65 -0.49 18.03 -2.16
N PHE A 66 -1.27 18.75 -1.36
CA PHE A 66 -2.61 18.32 -0.96
C PHE A 66 -3.53 18.06 -2.16
N ARG A 67 -3.53 18.96 -3.15
CA ARG A 67 -4.32 18.78 -4.39
C ARG A 67 -3.88 17.56 -5.20
N LYS A 68 -2.57 17.31 -5.31
CA LYS A 68 -2.04 16.11 -5.99
C LYS A 68 -2.50 14.83 -5.28
N TRP A 69 -2.43 14.80 -3.95
CA TRP A 69 -2.91 13.67 -3.15
C TRP A 69 -4.42 13.48 -3.27
N LEU A 70 -5.21 14.56 -3.29
CA LEU A 70 -6.67 14.48 -3.46
C LEU A 70 -7.07 13.81 -4.78
N ILE A 71 -6.29 14.03 -5.84
CA ILE A 71 -6.52 13.42 -7.16
C ILE A 71 -5.95 12.00 -7.24
N ALA A 72 -4.73 11.78 -6.74
CA ALA A 72 -4.05 10.49 -6.85
C ALA A 72 -4.54 9.45 -5.83
N GLY A 73 -4.96 9.88 -4.64
CA GLY A 73 -5.37 9.02 -3.53
C GLY A 73 -6.46 8.02 -3.89
N PRO A 74 -7.57 8.43 -4.56
CA PRO A 74 -8.60 7.50 -5.01
C PRO A 74 -8.08 6.42 -5.97
N GLU A 75 -7.21 6.78 -6.93
CA GLU A 75 -6.62 5.81 -7.87
C GLU A 75 -5.63 4.87 -7.17
N GLN A 76 -4.84 5.39 -6.22
CA GLN A 76 -3.97 4.53 -5.40
C GLN A 76 -4.80 3.53 -4.58
N ALA A 77 -5.90 3.97 -3.96
CA ALA A 77 -6.81 3.10 -3.22
C ALA A 77 -7.44 2.03 -4.12
N ARG A 78 -7.88 2.40 -5.34
CA ARG A 78 -8.42 1.47 -6.33
C ARG A 78 -7.41 0.38 -6.70
N ILE A 79 -6.18 0.76 -7.04
CA ILE A 79 -5.12 -0.18 -7.43
C ILE A 79 -4.74 -1.11 -6.27
N ILE A 80 -4.65 -0.58 -5.05
CA ILE A 80 -4.39 -1.40 -3.86
C ILE A 80 -5.51 -2.43 -3.67
N ASN A 81 -6.77 -2.01 -3.75
CA ASN A 81 -7.92 -2.91 -3.59
C ASN A 81 -7.98 -3.97 -4.71
N GLU A 82 -7.64 -3.61 -5.95
CA GLU A 82 -7.52 -4.58 -7.05
C GLU A 82 -6.39 -5.57 -6.80
N PHE A 83 -5.21 -5.11 -6.36
CA PHE A 83 -4.09 -5.97 -6.05
C PHE A 83 -4.39 -6.92 -4.87
N GLU A 84 -4.95 -6.40 -3.78
CA GLU A 84 -5.39 -7.20 -2.65
C GLU A 84 -6.52 -8.17 -3.02
N GLY A 85 -7.44 -7.77 -3.91
CA GLY A 85 -8.51 -8.62 -4.43
C GLY A 85 -8.01 -9.73 -5.38
N LEU A 86 -6.86 -9.54 -6.03
CA LEU A 86 -6.19 -10.59 -6.82
C LEU A 86 -5.45 -11.60 -5.93
N GLU A 87 -4.85 -11.14 -4.83
CA GLU A 87 -4.21 -11.99 -3.82
C GLU A 87 -5.23 -12.64 -2.86
N MET A 88 -6.43 -12.06 -2.77
CA MET A 88 -7.54 -12.59 -2.00
C MET A 88 -8.72 -12.92 -2.91
N GLN A 89 -8.74 -14.16 -3.44
CA GLN A 89 -9.99 -14.91 -3.36
C GLN A 89 -10.28 -15.19 -1.88
N LYS A 90 -10.56 -14.14 -1.10
CA LYS A 90 -11.30 -14.30 0.13
C LYS A 90 -12.66 -14.77 -0.34
N ASP A 91 -12.96 -16.02 -0.04
CA ASP A 91 -14.33 -16.50 0.01
C ASP A 91 -15.17 -15.34 0.59
N PRO A 92 -16.26 -14.89 -0.07
CA PRO A 92 -17.15 -13.88 0.50
C PRO A 92 -17.72 -14.29 1.86
N GLY A 93 -17.41 -15.50 2.36
CA GLY A 93 -16.86 -15.67 3.71
C GLY A 93 -17.64 -14.92 4.77
N HIS A 94 -18.93 -15.25 4.82
CA HIS A 94 -19.86 -15.07 5.92
C HIS A 94 -19.58 -13.84 6.79
N HIS A 95 -20.33 -12.77 6.60
CA HIS A 95 -20.27 -11.63 7.50
C HIS A 95 -20.38 -12.12 8.95
N HIS A 96 -19.52 -11.63 9.85
CA HIS A 96 -19.49 -12.08 11.26
C HIS A 96 -20.86 -11.99 11.96
N GLU A 97 -21.75 -11.14 11.44
CA GLU A 97 -23.11 -10.92 11.93
C GLU A 97 -24.17 -11.85 11.30
N GLU A 98 -23.81 -12.65 10.29
CA GLU A 98 -24.70 -13.56 9.56
C GLU A 98 -24.87 -14.91 10.28
N THR A 99 -24.85 -14.91 11.61
CA THR A 99 -25.09 -16.12 12.42
C THR A 99 -26.52 -16.15 12.96
N ASN A 100 -27.11 -17.33 13.13
CA ASN A 100 -28.42 -17.50 13.78
C ASN A 100 -28.53 -16.77 15.13
N ASN A 101 -27.44 -16.72 15.92
CA ASN A 101 -27.44 -16.03 17.21
C ASN A 101 -27.68 -14.52 17.11
N HIS A 102 -27.19 -13.87 16.05
CA HIS A 102 -27.41 -12.44 15.83
C HIS A 102 -28.86 -12.17 15.40
N GLN A 103 -29.44 -13.04 14.57
CA GLN A 103 -30.84 -12.95 14.15
C GLN A 103 -31.81 -13.16 15.34
N VAL A 104 -31.56 -14.16 16.18
CA VAL A 104 -32.37 -14.43 17.38
C VAL A 104 -32.32 -13.25 18.35
N LYS A 105 -31.14 -12.69 18.64
CA LYS A 105 -31.01 -11.51 19.51
C LYS A 105 -31.72 -10.29 18.95
N PHE A 106 -31.71 -10.10 17.64
CA PHE A 106 -32.46 -9.02 16.98
C PHE A 106 -33.97 -9.22 17.14
N GLN A 107 -34.45 -10.46 16.95
CA GLN A 107 -35.87 -10.81 17.11
C GLN A 107 -36.36 -10.64 18.56
N GLU A 108 -35.56 -11.06 19.55
CA GLU A 108 -35.86 -10.86 20.97
C GLU A 108 -35.98 -9.38 21.32
N LYS A 109 -34.99 -8.57 20.88
CA LYS A 109 -35.00 -7.13 21.12
C LYS A 109 -36.21 -6.45 20.49
N THR A 110 -36.50 -6.72 19.22
CA THR A 110 -37.65 -6.14 18.51
C THR A 110 -38.98 -6.55 19.15
N SER A 111 -39.11 -7.82 19.55
CA SER A 111 -40.30 -8.32 20.24
C SER A 111 -40.49 -7.65 21.60
N SER A 112 -39.40 -7.43 22.35
CA SER A 112 -39.44 -6.71 23.65
C SER A 112 -39.81 -5.22 23.53
N LEU A 113 -39.55 -4.61 22.37
CA LEU A 113 -39.90 -3.22 22.06
C LEU A 113 -41.37 -3.07 21.68
N ILE A 114 -41.94 -4.08 21.02
CA ILE A 114 -43.36 -4.11 20.60
C ILE A 114 -44.27 -4.52 21.77
N ALA A 115 -43.76 -5.29 22.74
CA ALA A 115 -44.52 -5.74 23.91
C ALA A 115 -44.65 -4.70 25.05
N LYS A 116 -44.29 -3.43 24.80
CA LYS A 116 -44.54 -2.29 25.69
C LYS A 116 -45.74 -1.48 25.23
#